data_AF-A0A1H9PT47-F1
#
_entry.id   AF-A0A1H9PT47-F1
#
_cell.length_a   1.000
_cell.length_b   1.000
_cell.length_c   1.000
_cell.angle_alpha   90.00
_cell.angle_beta   90.00
_cell.angle_gamma   90.00
#
_symmetry.space_group_name_H-M   'P 1'
#
loop_
_entity.id
_entity.type
_entity.pdbx_description
1 polymer ?
#
loop_
_entity_poly.entity_id
_entity_poly.type
_entity_poly.pdbx_seq_one_letter_code
_entity_poly.pdbx_strand_id
1 'polypeptide(L)'
;MTTARERPLGLDVLCLPMPGEPLAEPDPVFGTGPVAPKASAPVARVAADDSDRAFYRWMIGHHLTFGVWRMLADVLADAGRTGGLSEAGTARAAWWYDCYSALLLYAGSCTPEVYARSIRPRMAATHPAFSGLWARDHEWVAGLLSTLSLPRDGVLKRALKRNRLVHMTVAQMLVPGGASLFKGHGGRAANGVTDAERDLFDEFFLVHREAVTQAGFTAAMLTRLGAVRDDLAADPIDARADVFALLPTDLPGMVDELIAVVGEPLAAEAPIGVALP
;
A
#
# COMPACT_ATOMS: atom_id res chain seq x y z
N MET A 1 -13.25 -9.66 -19.73
CA MET A 1 -14.44 -9.91 -18.90
C MET A 1 -14.15 -11.09 -17.99
N THR A 2 -13.59 -10.80 -16.82
CA THR A 2 -13.38 -11.79 -15.76
C THR A 2 -14.76 -12.11 -15.18
N THR A 3 -15.28 -13.30 -15.47
CA THR A 3 -16.48 -13.81 -14.81
C THR A 3 -16.25 -13.83 -13.31
N ALA A 4 -17.31 -13.71 -12.51
CA ALA A 4 -17.31 -13.75 -11.05
C ALA A 4 -16.89 -15.14 -10.49
N ARG A 5 -15.74 -15.67 -10.93
CA ARG A 5 -14.99 -16.73 -10.28
C ARG A 5 -14.48 -16.13 -8.97
N GLU A 6 -15.20 -16.48 -7.90
CA GLU A 6 -14.74 -16.50 -6.50
C GLU A 6 -13.72 -15.41 -6.19
N ARG A 7 -14.20 -14.20 -5.87
CA ARG A 7 -13.34 -13.17 -5.26
C ARG A 7 -12.73 -13.81 -4.02
N PRO A 8 -11.40 -14.01 -3.97
CA PRO A 8 -10.77 -14.60 -2.81
C PRO A 8 -11.17 -13.76 -1.61
N LEU A 9 -11.74 -14.41 -0.59
CA LEU A 9 -11.82 -13.83 0.75
C LEU A 9 -12.73 -12.58 0.86
N GLY A 10 -13.71 -12.42 -0.04
CA GLY A 10 -14.69 -11.33 0.05
C GLY A 10 -14.11 -9.91 -0.14
N LEU A 11 -12.87 -9.81 -0.64
CA LEU A 11 -12.25 -8.53 -0.98
C LEU A 11 -12.82 -7.99 -2.30
N ASP A 12 -13.20 -6.72 -2.29
CA ASP A 12 -13.54 -6.00 -3.51
C ASP A 12 -12.28 -5.63 -4.29
N VAL A 13 -12.42 -5.57 -5.62
CA VAL A 13 -11.41 -5.02 -6.54
C VAL A 13 -11.05 -3.61 -6.07
N LEU A 14 -9.77 -3.30 -6.06
CA LEU A 14 -9.27 -1.96 -5.77
C LEU A 14 -9.12 -1.20 -7.08
N CYS A 15 -9.96 -0.20 -7.31
CA CYS A 15 -9.83 0.70 -8.44
C CYS A 15 -8.84 1.82 -8.08
N LEU A 16 -7.84 2.04 -8.93
CA LEU A 16 -6.85 3.11 -8.80
C LEU A 16 -6.54 3.70 -10.19
N PRO A 17 -6.19 5.00 -10.30
CA PRO A 17 -5.61 5.52 -11.53
C PRO A 17 -4.23 4.89 -11.82
N MET A 18 -3.71 5.13 -13.02
CA MET A 18 -2.30 4.82 -13.28
C MET A 18 -1.40 5.73 -12.41
N PRO A 19 -0.20 5.27 -12.02
CA PRO A 19 0.74 6.14 -11.33
C PRO A 19 1.04 7.41 -12.13
N GLY A 20 0.97 8.56 -11.47
CA GLY A 20 1.17 9.87 -12.09
C GLY A 20 -0.08 10.51 -12.71
N GLU A 21 -1.16 9.76 -12.94
CA GLU A 21 -2.44 10.34 -13.40
C GLU A 21 -3.21 10.94 -12.22
N PRO A 22 -3.79 12.14 -12.30
CA PRO A 22 -4.58 12.71 -11.20
C PRO A 22 -5.83 11.88 -10.89
N LEU A 23 -6.40 12.06 -9.68
CA LEU A 23 -7.74 11.58 -9.39
C LEU A 23 -8.74 12.37 -10.25
N ALA A 24 -9.80 11.69 -10.69
CA ALA A 24 -10.80 12.28 -11.56
C ALA A 24 -11.65 13.33 -10.82
N GLU A 25 -12.01 14.39 -11.54
CA GLU A 25 -13.05 15.31 -11.10
C GLU A 25 -14.41 14.58 -11.05
N PRO A 26 -15.29 14.90 -10.07
CA PRO A 26 -16.62 14.34 -10.04
C PRO A 26 -17.41 14.74 -11.30
N ASP A 27 -18.15 13.79 -11.87
CA ASP A 27 -19.05 14.09 -12.98
C ASP A 27 -20.15 15.05 -12.51
N PRO A 28 -20.29 16.26 -13.10
CA PRO A 28 -21.29 17.23 -12.69
C PRO A 28 -22.74 16.73 -12.88
N VAL A 29 -22.95 15.70 -13.71
CA VAL A 29 -24.28 15.12 -13.99
C VAL A 29 -24.70 14.11 -12.92
N PHE A 30 -23.75 13.37 -12.34
CA PHE A 30 -24.00 12.43 -11.26
C PHE A 30 -23.52 13.07 -9.96
N GLY A 31 -24.44 13.78 -9.28
CA GLY A 31 -24.14 14.64 -8.14
C GLY A 31 -23.16 14.06 -7.11
N THR A 32 -22.43 14.96 -6.45
CA THR A 32 -21.38 14.72 -5.45
C THR A 32 -21.90 14.17 -4.12
N GLY A 33 -22.86 13.24 -4.16
CA GLY A 33 -23.34 12.57 -2.96
C GLY A 33 -22.18 11.86 -2.25
N PRO A 34 -22.12 11.88 -0.91
CA PRO A 34 -21.09 11.16 -0.19
C PRO A 34 -21.13 9.69 -0.61
N VAL A 35 -20.02 9.20 -1.19
CA VAL A 35 -19.84 7.76 -1.40
C VAL A 35 -19.62 7.17 -0.02
N ALA A 36 -20.70 6.73 0.60
CA ALA A 36 -20.62 6.07 1.90
C ALA A 36 -19.67 4.86 1.76
N PRO A 37 -18.70 4.69 2.67
CA PRO A 37 -17.88 3.49 2.67
C PRO A 37 -18.82 2.29 2.74
N LYS A 38 -18.70 1.39 1.77
CA LYS A 38 -19.46 0.13 1.82
C LYS A 38 -18.94 -0.64 3.02
N ALA A 39 -19.83 -1.17 3.84
CA ALA A 39 -19.41 -2.06 4.91
C ALA A 39 -18.65 -3.25 4.29
N SER A 40 -17.36 -3.38 4.58
CA SER A 40 -16.61 -4.58 4.27
C SER A 40 -17.29 -5.77 4.95
N ALA A 41 -17.30 -6.93 4.29
CA ALA A 41 -17.67 -8.16 4.98
C ALA A 41 -16.76 -8.32 6.23
N PRO A 42 -17.31 -8.67 7.40
CA PRO A 42 -16.51 -8.84 8.61
C PRO A 42 -15.38 -9.84 8.35
N VAL A 43 -14.17 -9.55 8.82
CA VAL A 43 -12.98 -10.41 8.63
C VAL A 43 -13.18 -11.82 9.20
N ALA A 44 -14.00 -11.94 10.24
CA ALA A 44 -14.44 -13.23 10.79
C ALA A 44 -15.23 -14.11 9.80
N ARG A 45 -15.86 -13.54 8.76
CA ARG A 45 -16.52 -14.31 7.69
C ARG A 45 -15.55 -14.81 6.62
N VAL A 46 -14.34 -14.27 6.61
CA VAL A 46 -13.41 -14.39 5.50
C VAL A 46 -12.37 -15.50 5.72
N ALA A 47 -11.88 -15.68 6.94
CA ALA A 47 -10.83 -16.65 7.22
C ALA A 47 -11.37 -17.93 7.88
N ALA A 48 -11.49 -19.01 7.10
CA ALA A 48 -11.84 -20.32 7.62
C ALA A 48 -10.70 -20.95 8.45
N ASP A 49 -9.45 -20.57 8.17
CA ASP A 49 -8.24 -20.98 8.88
C ASP A 49 -7.11 -19.92 8.81
N ASP A 50 -5.97 -20.20 9.45
CA ASP A 50 -4.78 -19.33 9.46
C ASP A 50 -4.20 -19.03 8.07
N SER A 51 -4.36 -19.95 7.11
CA SER A 51 -3.87 -19.80 5.74
C SER A 51 -4.71 -18.80 4.95
N ASP A 52 -6.03 -18.84 5.13
CA ASP A 52 -6.95 -17.86 4.55
C ASP A 52 -6.79 -16.50 5.23
N ARG A 53 -6.63 -16.45 6.55
CA ARG A 53 -6.32 -15.19 7.25
C ARG A 53 -5.03 -14.56 6.76
N ALA A 54 -3.96 -15.34 6.66
CA ALA A 54 -2.68 -14.86 6.17
C ALA A 54 -2.77 -14.33 4.74
N PHE A 55 -3.50 -15.03 3.86
CA PHE A 55 -3.72 -14.53 2.50
C PHE A 55 -4.60 -13.29 2.47
N TYR A 56 -5.61 -13.19 3.34
CA TYR A 56 -6.41 -11.97 3.50
C TYR A 56 -5.54 -10.77 3.88
N ARG A 57 -4.76 -10.90 4.96
CA ARG A 57 -3.81 -9.86 5.44
C ARG A 57 -2.83 -9.48 4.35
N TRP A 58 -2.31 -10.46 3.62
CA TRP A 58 -1.43 -10.24 2.48
C TRP A 58 -2.09 -9.35 1.42
N MET A 59 -3.31 -9.69 0.99
CA MET A 59 -4.02 -8.96 -0.05
C MET A 59 -4.41 -7.55 0.38
N ILE A 60 -5.09 -7.39 1.53
CA ILE A 60 -5.58 -6.08 1.97
C ILE A 60 -4.45 -5.15 2.42
N GLY A 61 -3.38 -5.69 3.01
CA GLY A 61 -2.19 -4.90 3.35
C GLY A 61 -1.49 -4.32 2.11
N HIS A 62 -1.46 -5.07 1.00
CA HIS A 62 -0.93 -4.56 -0.28
C HIS A 62 -1.88 -3.55 -0.94
N HIS A 63 -3.20 -3.76 -0.90
CA HIS A 63 -4.16 -2.74 -1.33
C HIS A 63 -3.93 -1.39 -0.66
N LEU A 64 -3.80 -1.39 0.67
CA LEU A 64 -3.54 -0.18 1.45
C LEU A 64 -2.16 0.41 1.14
N THR A 65 -1.17 -0.44 0.88
CA THR A 65 0.17 -0.01 0.47
C THR A 65 0.11 0.76 -0.85
N PHE A 66 -0.69 0.33 -1.83
CA PHE A 66 -0.85 1.05 -3.10
C PHE A 66 -1.46 2.44 -2.88
N GLY A 67 -2.46 2.55 -2.00
CA GLY A 67 -3.01 3.85 -1.59
C GLY A 67 -2.01 4.74 -0.87
N VAL A 68 -1.19 4.18 0.04
CA VAL A 68 -0.10 4.92 0.71
C VAL A 68 0.94 5.41 -0.30
N TRP A 69 1.34 4.58 -1.26
CA TRP A 69 2.25 4.97 -2.33
C TRP A 69 1.67 6.08 -3.20
N ARG A 70 0.37 6.05 -3.47
CA ARG A 70 -0.31 7.14 -4.18
C ARG A 70 -0.18 8.47 -3.43
N MET A 71 -0.57 8.49 -2.15
CA MET A 71 -0.52 9.71 -1.33
C MET A 71 0.92 10.21 -1.12
N LEU A 72 1.87 9.30 -0.98
CA LEU A 72 3.29 9.62 -0.93
C LEU A 72 3.77 10.22 -2.26
N ALA A 73 3.38 9.64 -3.40
CA ALA A 73 3.75 10.14 -4.71
C ALA A 73 3.23 11.56 -4.95
N ASP A 74 2.02 11.90 -4.49
CA ASP A 74 1.47 13.25 -4.61
C ASP A 74 2.34 14.28 -3.85
N VAL A 75 2.79 13.95 -2.64
CA VAL A 75 3.72 14.80 -1.85
C VAL A 75 5.08 14.96 -2.56
N LEU A 76 5.62 13.88 -3.12
CA LEU A 76 6.92 13.90 -3.78
C LEU A 76 6.86 14.60 -5.15
N ALA A 77 5.78 14.44 -5.90
CA ALA A 77 5.57 15.10 -7.18
C ALA A 77 5.43 16.62 -7.01
N ASP A 78 4.79 17.07 -5.93
CA ASP A 78 4.71 18.49 -5.61
C ASP A 78 6.08 19.12 -5.33
N ALA A 79 6.94 18.41 -4.59
CA ALA A 79 8.31 18.82 -4.38
C ALA A 79 9.10 18.97 -5.70
N GLY A 80 8.87 18.08 -6.66
CA GLY A 80 9.48 18.18 -7.98
C GLY A 80 9.08 19.46 -8.73
N ARG A 81 7.83 19.91 -8.56
CA ARG A 81 7.32 21.16 -9.18
C ARG A 81 7.82 22.41 -8.47
N THR A 82 7.95 22.37 -7.15
CA THR A 82 8.31 23.53 -6.31
C THR A 82 9.81 23.67 -6.06
N GLY A 83 10.63 22.73 -6.54
CA GLY A 83 12.09 22.77 -6.42
C GLY A 83 12.65 22.15 -5.15
N GLY A 84 11.84 21.40 -4.39
CA GLY A 84 12.26 20.66 -3.20
C GLY A 84 11.10 20.37 -2.25
N LEU A 85 11.33 19.49 -1.27
CA LEU A 85 10.35 19.27 -0.20
C LEU A 85 10.42 20.40 0.82
N SER A 86 9.27 20.96 1.18
CA SER A 86 9.14 21.77 2.39
C SER A 86 9.41 20.92 3.65
N GLU A 87 9.58 21.56 4.81
CA GLU A 87 9.71 20.83 6.08
C GLU A 87 8.47 19.97 6.37
N ALA A 88 7.28 20.55 6.18
CA ALA A 88 6.00 19.84 6.31
C ALA A 88 5.88 18.68 5.29
N GLY A 89 6.25 18.91 4.03
CA GLY A 89 6.26 17.86 3.01
C GLY A 89 7.24 16.73 3.32
N THR A 90 8.41 17.06 3.89
CA THR A 90 9.40 16.07 4.33
C THR A 90 8.88 15.23 5.48
N ALA A 91 8.26 15.85 6.49
CA ALA A 91 7.64 15.14 7.60
C ALA A 91 6.49 14.25 7.13
N ARG A 92 5.64 14.76 6.22
CA ARG A 92 4.53 14.03 5.62
C ARG A 92 4.99 12.80 4.83
N ALA A 93 6.00 12.95 3.98
CA ALA A 93 6.58 11.84 3.22
C ALA A 93 7.23 10.80 4.15
N ALA A 94 7.88 11.23 5.23
CA ALA A 94 8.46 10.31 6.21
C ALA A 94 7.38 9.48 6.92
N TRP A 95 6.28 10.13 7.33
CA TRP A 95 5.14 9.47 7.94
C TRP A 95 4.51 8.43 7.02
N TRP A 96 4.30 8.75 5.73
CA TRP A 96 3.79 7.76 4.76
C TRP A 96 4.70 6.53 4.60
N TYR A 97 6.02 6.70 4.73
CA TYR A 97 6.95 5.56 4.75
C TYR A 97 6.83 4.72 6.02
N ASP A 98 6.54 5.34 7.16
CA ASP A 98 6.29 4.63 8.41
C ASP A 98 4.96 3.86 8.33
N CYS A 99 3.91 4.44 7.72
CA CYS A 99 2.67 3.74 7.38
C CYS A 99 2.91 2.53 6.47
N TYR A 100 3.72 2.69 5.41
CA TYR A 100 4.08 1.58 4.53
C TYR A 100 4.80 0.46 5.32
N SER A 101 5.68 0.82 6.25
CA SER A 101 6.37 -0.14 7.12
C SER A 101 5.38 -0.92 8.01
N ALA A 102 4.39 -0.23 8.57
CA ALA A 102 3.34 -0.86 9.38
C ALA A 102 2.50 -1.85 8.54
N LEU A 103 2.14 -1.48 7.30
CA LEU A 103 1.38 -2.35 6.40
C LEU A 103 2.17 -3.58 5.94
N LEU A 104 3.50 -3.47 5.76
CA LEU A 104 4.36 -4.63 5.51
C LEU A 104 4.34 -5.62 6.67
N LEU A 105 4.37 -5.13 7.91
CA LEU A 105 4.30 -5.99 9.09
C LEU A 105 2.94 -6.65 9.23
N TYR A 106 1.86 -5.90 9.00
CA TYR A 106 0.51 -6.44 8.97
C TYR A 106 0.37 -7.56 7.93
N ALA A 107 0.75 -7.29 6.68
CA ALA A 107 0.66 -8.25 5.57
C ALA A 107 1.57 -9.48 5.77
N GLY A 108 2.76 -9.27 6.35
CA GLY A 108 3.79 -10.30 6.58
C GLY A 108 3.75 -10.95 7.96
N SER A 109 2.64 -10.84 8.70
CA SER A 109 2.54 -11.27 10.10
C SER A 109 2.42 -12.79 10.31
N CYS A 110 2.19 -13.56 9.24
CA CYS A 110 2.06 -15.01 9.33
C CYS A 110 3.41 -15.73 9.57
N THR A 111 3.34 -17.00 9.97
CA THR A 111 4.54 -17.83 10.12
C THR A 111 5.13 -18.22 8.76
N PRO A 112 6.44 -18.52 8.67
CA PRO A 112 7.04 -19.01 7.44
C PRO A 112 6.35 -20.27 6.88
N GLU A 113 5.82 -21.15 7.73
CA GLU A 113 5.09 -22.35 7.31
C GLU A 113 3.76 -21.99 6.63
N VAL A 114 3.01 -21.03 7.19
CA VAL A 114 1.76 -20.53 6.59
C VAL A 114 2.05 -19.82 5.27
N TYR A 115 3.10 -18.99 5.22
CA TYR A 115 3.53 -18.32 4.00
C TYR A 115 3.88 -19.32 2.88
N ALA A 116 4.68 -20.34 3.21
CA ALA A 116 5.13 -21.36 2.27
C ALA A 116 3.99 -22.25 1.76
N ARG A 117 2.94 -22.46 2.57
CA ARG A 117 1.77 -23.27 2.20
C ARG A 117 0.69 -22.48 1.46
N SER A 118 0.47 -21.21 1.82
CA SER A 118 -0.68 -20.42 1.35
C SER A 118 -0.30 -19.38 0.31
N ILE A 119 0.61 -18.47 0.66
CA ILE A 119 0.88 -17.26 -0.14
C ILE A 119 1.85 -17.56 -1.27
N ARG A 120 3.00 -18.16 -0.96
CA ARG A 120 4.08 -18.39 -1.92
C ARG A 120 3.65 -19.27 -3.11
N PRO A 121 2.91 -20.38 -2.93
CA PRO A 121 2.45 -21.18 -4.06
C PRO A 121 1.51 -20.42 -4.99
N ARG A 122 0.63 -19.56 -4.44
CA ARG A 122 -0.27 -18.71 -5.24
C ARG A 122 0.53 -17.71 -6.09
N MET A 123 1.53 -17.04 -5.50
CA MET A 123 2.43 -16.15 -6.25
C MET A 123 3.18 -16.90 -7.37
N ALA A 124 3.74 -18.07 -7.06
CA ALA A 124 4.49 -18.87 -8.01
C ALA A 124 3.60 -19.45 -9.14
N ALA A 125 2.32 -19.74 -8.85
CA ALA A 125 1.35 -20.18 -9.84
C ALA A 125 0.98 -19.06 -10.83
N THR A 126 0.96 -17.80 -10.39
CA THR A 126 0.81 -16.64 -11.30
C THR A 126 2.04 -16.48 -12.17
N HIS A 127 3.23 -16.46 -11.58
CA HIS A 127 4.49 -16.45 -12.33
C HIS A 127 5.66 -16.96 -11.48
N PRO A 128 6.56 -17.80 -12.02
CA PRO A 128 7.69 -18.36 -11.25
C PRO A 128 8.66 -17.29 -10.70
N ALA A 129 8.77 -16.15 -11.39
CA ALA A 129 9.59 -15.00 -10.97
C ALA A 129 8.81 -13.88 -10.26
N PHE A 130 7.57 -14.12 -9.81
CA PHE A 130 6.70 -13.09 -9.21
C PHE A 130 7.43 -12.26 -8.15
N SER A 131 7.31 -10.94 -8.23
CA SER A 131 8.12 -10.01 -7.47
C SER A 131 7.38 -8.72 -7.14
N GLY A 132 7.60 -8.19 -5.93
CA GLY A 132 7.16 -6.84 -5.56
C GLY A 132 7.78 -5.73 -6.40
N LEU A 133 8.88 -6.02 -7.12
CA LEU A 133 9.48 -5.07 -8.06
C LEU A 133 8.56 -4.74 -9.25
N TRP A 134 7.52 -5.54 -9.48
CA TRP A 134 6.57 -5.33 -10.59
C TRP A 134 5.48 -4.31 -10.27
N ALA A 135 5.43 -3.80 -9.03
CA ALA A 135 4.44 -2.80 -8.65
C ALA A 135 4.69 -1.45 -9.33
N ARG A 136 3.76 -1.01 -10.18
CA ARG A 136 3.84 0.27 -10.91
C ARG A 136 3.98 1.46 -9.97
N ASP A 137 3.19 1.48 -8.89
CA ASP A 137 3.16 2.59 -7.93
C ASP A 137 4.49 2.71 -7.15
N HIS A 138 5.13 1.58 -6.81
CA HIS A 138 6.44 1.59 -6.15
C HIS A 138 7.53 2.09 -7.09
N GLU A 139 7.53 1.64 -8.35
CA GLU A 139 8.45 2.15 -9.38
C GLU A 139 8.34 3.67 -9.53
N TRP A 140 7.11 4.19 -9.57
CA TRP A 140 6.84 5.63 -9.65
C TRP A 140 7.36 6.40 -8.43
N VAL A 141 7.06 5.94 -7.20
CA VAL A 141 7.56 6.53 -5.95
C VAL A 141 9.09 6.53 -5.92
N ALA A 142 9.73 5.42 -6.31
CA ALA A 142 11.18 5.31 -6.38
C ALA A 142 11.79 6.29 -7.40
N GLY A 143 11.15 6.45 -8.56
CA GLY A 143 11.50 7.46 -9.56
C GLY A 143 11.45 8.87 -9.00
N LEU A 144 10.35 9.26 -8.35
CA LEU A 144 10.20 10.56 -7.71
C LEU A 144 11.24 10.80 -6.61
N LEU A 145 11.54 9.80 -5.78
CA LEU A 145 12.59 9.94 -4.76
C LEU A 145 13.98 10.10 -5.34
N SER A 146 14.26 9.49 -6.49
CA SER A 146 15.58 9.55 -7.12
C SER A 146 15.97 10.94 -7.60
N THR A 147 14.99 11.83 -7.81
CA THR A 147 15.21 13.22 -8.23
C THR A 147 15.48 14.15 -7.03
N LEU A 148 15.26 13.68 -5.80
CA LEU A 148 15.38 14.50 -4.59
C LEU A 148 16.76 14.34 -3.93
N SER A 149 17.36 15.47 -3.56
CA SER A 149 18.56 15.48 -2.71
C SER A 149 18.16 15.47 -1.24
N LEU A 150 18.16 14.28 -0.63
CA LEU A 150 17.75 14.11 0.77
C LEU A 150 18.95 14.25 1.73
N PRO A 151 18.83 15.05 2.81
CA PRO A 151 19.84 15.11 3.87
C PRO A 151 20.12 13.71 4.44
N ARG A 152 21.39 13.37 4.63
CA ARG A 152 21.85 12.03 5.09
C ARG A 152 21.15 11.56 6.37
N ASP A 153 20.91 12.51 7.27
CA ASP A 153 20.28 12.31 8.57
C ASP A 153 18.94 13.06 8.67
N GLY A 154 18.31 13.36 7.54
CA GLY A 154 16.96 13.93 7.49
C GLY A 154 15.88 12.93 7.91
N VAL A 155 14.72 13.43 8.34
CA VAL A 155 13.61 12.58 8.83
C VAL A 155 13.13 11.58 7.78
N LEU A 156 12.95 12.02 6.52
CA LEU A 156 12.59 11.13 5.41
C LEU A 156 13.65 10.06 5.14
N LYS A 157 14.95 10.41 5.23
CA LYS A 157 16.03 9.43 5.05
C LYS A 157 16.04 8.37 6.16
N ARG A 158 15.69 8.73 7.40
CA ARG A 158 15.52 7.77 8.50
C ARG A 158 14.32 6.85 8.28
N ALA A 159 13.17 7.39 7.86
CA ALA A 159 11.98 6.60 7.53
C ALA A 159 12.26 5.60 6.38
N LEU A 160 12.96 6.02 5.33
CA LEU A 160 13.42 5.14 4.25
C LEU A 160 14.30 3.98 4.75
N LYS A 161 15.27 4.27 5.65
CA LYS A 161 16.13 3.25 6.25
C LYS A 161 15.33 2.27 7.11
N ARG A 162 14.40 2.79 7.92
CA ARG A 162 13.48 1.98 8.73
C ARG A 162 12.63 1.07 7.85
N ASN A 163 11.99 1.61 6.83
CA ASN A 163 11.18 0.84 5.90
C ASN A 163 11.97 -0.29 5.23
N ARG A 164 13.20 0.00 4.77
CA ARG A 164 14.08 -1.03 4.24
C ARG A 164 14.40 -2.12 5.26
N LEU A 165 14.70 -1.73 6.51
CA LEU A 165 14.97 -2.69 7.58
C LEU A 165 13.74 -3.57 7.85
N VAL A 166 12.56 -2.96 7.99
CA VAL A 166 11.28 -3.67 8.18
C VAL A 166 11.03 -4.65 7.02
N HIS A 167 11.16 -4.21 5.77
CA HIS A 167 10.99 -5.07 4.61
C HIS A 167 11.98 -6.25 4.61
N MET A 168 13.26 -6.00 4.87
CA MET A 168 14.26 -7.06 4.95
C MET A 168 13.96 -8.05 6.07
N THR A 169 13.55 -7.55 7.24
CA THR A 169 13.15 -8.39 8.37
C THR A 169 11.97 -9.27 7.96
N VAL A 170 10.85 -8.69 7.48
CA VAL A 170 9.68 -9.44 7.01
C VAL A 170 10.05 -10.50 5.96
N ALA A 171 10.89 -10.16 4.99
CA ALA A 171 11.35 -11.12 4.00
C ALA A 171 12.13 -12.29 4.63
N GLN A 172 13.00 -12.02 5.60
CA GLN A 172 13.73 -13.04 6.35
C GLN A 172 12.81 -13.87 7.25
N MET A 173 11.72 -13.27 7.77
CA MET A 173 10.70 -13.98 8.54
C MET A 173 10.00 -15.04 7.69
N LEU A 174 9.55 -14.63 6.50
CA LEU A 174 8.70 -15.45 5.63
C LEU A 174 9.51 -16.44 4.80
N VAL A 175 10.76 -16.11 4.49
CA VAL A 175 11.66 -16.95 3.71
C VAL A 175 13.07 -16.97 4.36
N PRO A 176 13.27 -17.71 5.47
CA PRO A 176 14.55 -17.72 6.19
C PRO A 176 15.75 -18.14 5.34
N GLY A 177 15.52 -19.00 4.34
CA GLY A 177 16.55 -19.43 3.38
C GLY A 177 16.87 -18.40 2.27
N GLY A 178 16.21 -17.23 2.25
CA GLY A 178 16.50 -16.11 1.35
C GLY A 178 16.26 -16.35 -0.15
N ALA A 179 15.70 -17.49 -0.54
CA ALA A 179 15.44 -17.82 -1.94
C ALA A 179 14.28 -16.98 -2.51
N SER A 180 14.62 -15.82 -3.07
CA SER A 180 13.70 -14.97 -3.84
C SER A 180 13.23 -15.68 -5.11
N LEU A 181 11.93 -15.69 -5.39
CA LEU A 181 11.35 -16.21 -6.63
C LEU A 181 11.99 -15.54 -7.87
N PHE A 182 12.17 -14.22 -7.80
CA PHE A 182 12.79 -13.41 -8.85
C PHE A 182 14.24 -13.84 -9.14
N LYS A 183 15.07 -13.97 -8.09
CA LYS A 183 16.48 -14.37 -8.25
C LYS A 183 16.62 -15.84 -8.70
N GLY A 184 15.74 -16.72 -8.21
CA GLY A 184 15.78 -18.15 -8.52
C GLY A 184 15.45 -18.49 -9.97
N HIS A 185 14.71 -17.63 -10.67
CA HIS A 185 14.30 -17.85 -12.07
C HIS A 185 14.97 -16.88 -13.06
N GLY A 186 16.17 -16.40 -12.72
CA GLY A 186 16.97 -15.58 -13.63
C GLY A 186 16.40 -14.19 -13.90
N GLY A 187 15.70 -13.60 -12.91
CA GLY A 187 15.16 -12.25 -12.97
C GLY A 187 16.16 -11.26 -13.56
N ARG A 188 15.87 -10.80 -14.79
CA ARG A 188 16.80 -10.00 -15.59
C ARG A 188 16.74 -8.56 -15.13
N ALA A 189 17.63 -8.17 -14.22
CA ALA A 189 17.84 -6.76 -13.88
C ALA A 189 18.22 -5.90 -15.12
N ALA A 190 18.70 -6.51 -16.20
CA ALA A 190 19.17 -5.82 -17.40
C ALA A 190 18.05 -5.37 -18.37
N ASN A 191 16.86 -5.96 -18.33
CA ASN A 191 15.81 -5.68 -19.32
C ASN A 191 14.64 -4.86 -18.76
N GLY A 192 14.70 -4.45 -17.48
CA GLY A 192 13.59 -3.79 -16.80
C GLY A 192 12.39 -4.71 -16.56
N VAL A 193 11.37 -4.19 -15.88
CA VAL A 193 10.07 -4.85 -15.73
C VAL A 193 9.21 -4.55 -16.96
N THR A 194 8.56 -5.56 -17.51
CA THR A 194 7.65 -5.43 -18.65
C THR A 194 6.24 -5.03 -18.23
N ASP A 195 5.45 -4.47 -19.14
CA ASP A 195 4.05 -4.15 -18.83
C ASP A 195 3.20 -5.39 -18.54
N ALA A 196 3.47 -6.52 -19.18
CA ALA A 196 2.80 -7.77 -18.87
C ALA A 196 3.07 -8.26 -17.42
N GLU A 197 4.29 -8.09 -16.91
CA GLU A 197 4.61 -8.42 -15.52
C GLU A 197 3.89 -7.48 -14.53
N ARG A 198 3.78 -6.20 -14.88
CA ARG A 198 3.03 -5.21 -14.08
C ARG A 198 1.52 -5.51 -14.10
N ASP A 199 0.97 -5.91 -15.24
CA ASP A 199 -0.45 -6.27 -15.37
C ASP A 199 -0.77 -7.54 -14.57
N LEU A 200 0.12 -8.55 -14.61
CA LEU A 200 0.01 -9.74 -13.76
C LEU A 200 0.09 -9.41 -12.26
N PHE A 201 0.88 -8.40 -11.90
CA PHE A 201 0.98 -7.94 -10.52
C PHE A 201 -0.33 -7.28 -10.06
N ASP A 202 -0.88 -6.37 -10.87
CA ASP A 202 -2.18 -5.73 -10.60
C ASP A 202 -3.31 -6.79 -10.55
N GLU A 203 -3.34 -7.73 -11.49
CA GLU A 203 -4.33 -8.83 -11.51
C GLU A 203 -4.24 -9.71 -10.26
N PHE A 204 -3.03 -10.12 -9.85
CA PHE A 204 -2.84 -10.93 -8.64
C PHE A 204 -3.40 -10.24 -7.40
N PHE A 205 -3.17 -8.92 -7.28
CA PHE A 205 -3.66 -8.11 -6.18
C PHE A 205 -5.04 -7.51 -6.43
N LEU A 206 -5.82 -7.97 -7.41
CA LEU A 206 -7.17 -7.47 -7.69
C LEU A 206 -7.23 -5.93 -7.84
N VAL A 207 -6.20 -5.34 -8.45
CA VAL A 207 -6.16 -3.91 -8.78
C VAL A 207 -6.68 -3.71 -10.19
N HIS A 208 -7.61 -2.77 -10.36
CA HIS A 208 -8.08 -2.34 -11.66
C HIS A 208 -7.66 -0.89 -11.91
N ARG A 209 -7.02 -0.63 -13.06
CA ARG A 209 -6.54 0.70 -13.42
C ARG A 209 -7.60 1.46 -14.19
N GLU A 210 -8.19 2.47 -13.56
CA GLU A 210 -9.21 3.33 -14.15
C GLU A 210 -9.24 4.72 -13.48
N ALA A 211 -9.96 5.66 -14.09
CA ALA A 211 -10.19 6.97 -13.49
C ALA A 211 -11.03 6.85 -12.21
N VAL A 212 -10.51 7.33 -11.08
CA VAL A 212 -11.18 7.26 -9.77
C VAL A 212 -11.27 8.65 -9.18
N THR A 213 -12.45 9.01 -8.67
CA THR A 213 -12.65 10.30 -7.98
C THR A 213 -12.04 10.29 -6.59
N GLN A 214 -11.77 11.47 -6.03
CA GLN A 214 -11.29 11.60 -4.65
C GLN A 214 -12.21 10.88 -3.65
N ALA A 215 -13.53 11.07 -3.76
CA ALA A 215 -14.50 10.42 -2.88
C ALA A 215 -14.46 8.89 -3.01
N GLY A 216 -14.32 8.37 -4.24
CA GLY A 216 -14.20 6.93 -4.49
C GLY A 216 -12.93 6.34 -3.88
N PHE A 217 -11.79 7.01 -4.06
CA PHE A 217 -10.51 6.61 -3.48
C PHE A 217 -10.57 6.62 -1.95
N THR A 218 -11.01 7.72 -1.34
CA THR A 218 -11.15 7.84 0.12
C THR A 218 -12.08 6.75 0.69
N ALA A 219 -13.25 6.53 0.08
CA ALA A 219 -14.18 5.50 0.52
C ALA A 219 -13.55 4.09 0.43
N ALA A 220 -12.85 3.79 -0.67
CA ALA A 220 -12.17 2.50 -0.86
C ALA A 220 -11.07 2.26 0.18
N MET A 221 -10.31 3.30 0.54
CA MET A 221 -9.25 3.24 1.54
C MET A 221 -9.82 3.10 2.96
N LEU A 222 -10.80 3.91 3.35
CA LEU A 222 -11.44 3.84 4.67
C LEU A 222 -12.13 2.49 4.91
N THR A 223 -12.78 1.95 3.88
CA THR A 223 -13.42 0.62 3.92
C THR A 223 -12.41 -0.48 4.25
N ARG A 224 -11.20 -0.39 3.68
CA ARG A 224 -10.12 -1.37 3.91
C ARG A 224 -9.42 -1.15 5.24
N LEU A 225 -9.15 0.10 5.62
CA LEU A 225 -8.56 0.43 6.93
C LEU A 225 -9.46 0.00 8.08
N GLY A 226 -10.78 0.22 7.96
CA GLY A 226 -11.76 -0.27 8.92
C GLY A 226 -11.70 -1.80 9.06
N ALA A 227 -11.59 -2.52 7.93
CA ALA A 227 -11.46 -3.98 7.96
C ALA A 227 -10.15 -4.45 8.62
N VAL A 228 -9.02 -3.77 8.38
CA VAL A 228 -7.75 -4.05 9.06
C VAL A 228 -7.84 -3.79 10.56
N ARG A 229 -8.48 -2.69 10.97
CA ARG A 229 -8.70 -2.39 12.39
C ARG A 229 -9.56 -3.47 13.06
N ASP A 230 -10.65 -3.86 12.42
CA ASP A 230 -11.55 -4.90 12.94
C ASP A 230 -10.84 -6.27 13.00
N ASP A 231 -9.99 -6.59 12.02
CA ASP A 231 -9.14 -7.79 12.05
C ASP A 231 -8.16 -7.77 13.24
N LEU A 232 -7.44 -6.66 13.43
CA LEU A 232 -6.48 -6.52 14.53
C LEU A 232 -7.14 -6.58 15.90
N ALA A 233 -8.36 -6.08 16.03
CA ALA A 233 -9.14 -6.18 17.26
C ALA A 233 -9.62 -7.62 17.54
N ALA A 234 -9.97 -8.37 16.51
CA ALA A 234 -10.45 -9.75 16.63
C ALA A 234 -9.33 -10.78 16.76
N ASP A 235 -8.21 -10.56 16.07
CA ASP A 235 -7.05 -11.44 16.00
C ASP A 235 -5.75 -10.60 16.09
N PRO A 236 -5.35 -10.18 17.30
CA PRO A 236 -4.13 -9.38 17.47
C PRO A 236 -2.88 -10.14 16.99
N ILE A 237 -1.94 -9.41 16.40
CA ILE A 237 -0.66 -9.99 15.99
C ILE A 237 0.27 -10.06 17.20
N ASP A 238 0.40 -11.26 17.78
CA ASP A 238 1.21 -11.50 19.00
C ASP A 238 2.67 -11.89 18.68
N ALA A 239 2.99 -12.12 17.40
CA ALA A 239 4.29 -12.60 16.98
C ALA A 239 5.27 -11.44 16.73
N ARG A 240 6.29 -11.33 17.60
CA ARG A 240 7.55 -10.55 17.43
C ARG A 240 7.50 -9.06 17.76
N ALA A 241 7.34 -8.78 19.06
CA ALA A 241 7.45 -7.45 19.66
C ALA A 241 8.74 -6.69 19.26
N ASP A 242 9.84 -7.39 18.99
CA ASP A 242 11.12 -6.80 18.55
C ASP A 242 11.05 -6.19 17.15
N VAL A 243 10.24 -6.76 16.25
CA VAL A 243 10.06 -6.21 14.91
C VAL A 243 9.07 -5.04 14.93
N PHE A 244 8.02 -5.12 15.76
CA PHE A 244 7.09 -4.01 15.95
C PHE A 244 7.74 -2.81 16.64
N ALA A 245 8.75 -3.02 17.49
CA ALA A 245 9.55 -1.95 18.07
C ALA A 245 10.32 -1.09 17.03
N LEU A 246 10.37 -1.52 15.76
CA LEU A 246 10.91 -0.71 14.67
C LEU A 246 9.97 0.42 14.25
N LEU A 247 8.67 0.30 14.51
CA LEU A 247 7.67 1.31 14.17
C LEU A 247 7.71 2.49 15.17
N PRO A 248 7.33 3.70 14.74
CA PRO A 248 7.24 4.84 15.64
C PRO A 248 6.09 4.73 16.66
N THR A 249 5.03 4.00 16.30
CA THR A 249 3.83 3.71 17.09
C THR A 249 3.44 2.25 16.89
N ASP A 250 2.65 1.67 17.77
CA ASP A 250 2.10 0.33 17.59
C ASP A 250 1.21 0.23 16.34
N LEU A 251 1.02 -0.99 15.84
CA LEU A 251 0.31 -1.21 14.58
C LEU A 251 -1.16 -0.73 14.64
N PRO A 252 -1.95 -0.99 15.71
CA PRO A 252 -3.30 -0.44 15.83
C PRO A 252 -3.31 1.09 15.80
N GLY A 253 -2.42 1.75 16.55
CA GLY A 253 -2.31 3.21 16.56
C GLY A 253 -1.97 3.79 15.19
N MET A 254 -1.07 3.15 14.43
CA MET A 254 -0.76 3.55 13.05
C MET A 254 -1.97 3.41 12.11
N VAL A 255 -2.81 2.38 12.30
CA VAL A 255 -4.04 2.17 11.50
C VAL A 255 -5.08 3.23 11.85
N ASP A 256 -5.27 3.55 13.12
CA ASP A 256 -6.21 4.60 13.54
C ASP A 256 -5.79 5.98 13.05
N GLU A 257 -4.48 6.29 13.08
CA GLU A 257 -3.95 7.53 12.52
C GLU A 257 -4.14 7.59 11.00
N LEU A 258 -3.92 6.48 10.29
CA LEU A 258 -4.22 6.38 8.86
C LEU A 258 -5.70 6.62 8.56
N ILE A 259 -6.62 6.08 9.37
CA ILE A 259 -8.06 6.33 9.23
C ILE A 259 -8.37 7.82 9.37
N ALA A 260 -7.83 8.46 10.41
CA ALA A 260 -8.04 9.88 10.65
C ALA A 260 -7.55 10.70 9.45
N VAL A 261 -6.31 10.47 9.03
CA VAL A 261 -5.66 11.22 7.95
C VAL A 261 -6.30 11.01 6.58
N VAL A 262 -6.75 9.79 6.26
CA VAL A 262 -7.45 9.51 4.98
C VAL A 262 -8.88 10.05 5.01
N GLY A 263 -9.51 10.09 6.18
CA GLY A 263 -10.87 10.59 6.38
C GLY A 263 -10.95 12.11 6.53
N GLU A 264 -9.83 12.79 6.75
CA GLU A 264 -9.79 14.25 6.73
C GLU A 264 -10.27 14.76 5.37
N PRO A 265 -11.26 15.66 5.32
CA PRO A 265 -11.60 16.35 4.09
C PRO A 265 -10.32 16.99 3.57
N LEU A 266 -9.96 16.73 2.32
CA LEU A 266 -9.02 17.61 1.63
C LEU A 266 -9.65 18.98 1.69
N ALA A 267 -9.17 19.83 2.61
CA ALA A 267 -9.58 21.21 2.66
C ALA A 267 -9.35 21.72 1.24
N ALA A 268 -10.43 22.14 0.57
CA ALA A 268 -10.30 22.78 -0.72
C ALA A 268 -9.25 23.87 -0.53
N GLU A 269 -8.10 23.73 -1.19
CA GLU A 269 -7.11 24.79 -1.20
C GLU A 269 -7.87 26.03 -1.65
N ALA A 270 -8.13 26.93 -0.69
CA ALA A 270 -8.75 28.20 -1.01
C ALA A 270 -7.84 28.82 -2.06
N PRO A 271 -8.36 29.29 -3.21
CA PRO A 271 -7.54 29.96 -4.18
C PRO A 271 -6.81 31.06 -3.44
N ILE A 272 -5.48 31.11 -3.58
CA ILE A 272 -4.64 32.16 -3.03
C ILE A 272 -5.11 33.46 -3.71
N GLY A 273 -6.11 34.07 -3.09
CA GLY A 273 -6.69 35.33 -3.47
C GLY A 273 -5.68 36.38 -3.13
N VAL A 274 -5.10 36.95 -4.19
CA VAL A 274 -4.31 38.17 -4.15
C VAL A 274 -5.05 39.20 -3.29
N ALA A 275 -4.45 39.56 -2.16
CA ALA A 275 -4.76 40.80 -1.45
C ALA A 275 -3.45 41.35 -0.90
N LEU A 276 -2.77 42.14 -1.73
CA LEU A 276 -1.79 43.13 -1.28
C LEU A 276 -2.54 44.25 -0.52
N PRO A 277 -1.98 44.73 0.58
CA PRO A 277 -1.81 46.16 0.81
C PRO A 277 -0.47 46.66 0.25
#